data_AF-A0A357M4D4-F1
#
_entry.id   AF-A0A357M4D4-F1
#
_cell.length_a   1.000
_cell.length_b   1.000
_cell.length_c   1.000
_cell.angle_alpha   90.00
_cell.angle_beta   90.00
_cell.angle_gamma   90.00
#
_symmetry.space_group_name_H-M   'P 1'
#
loop_
_entity.id
_entity.type
_entity.pdbx_description
1 polymer ?
#
loop_
_entity_poly.entity_id
_entity_poly.type
_entity_poly.pdbx_seq_one_letter_code
_entity_poly.pdbx_strand_id
1 'polypeptide(L)' 'MFQYLQHKRIELACHLLIETDNKMASISKIVGYQDTAHFREVFRKLIGISTSEYHKSQ' A
#
# COMPACT_ATOMS: atom_id res chain seq x y z
N MET A 1 -0.23 9.72 -17.13
CA MET A 1 -1.60 9.62 -16.56
C MET A 1 -1.71 8.55 -15.47
N PHE A 2 -1.35 7.28 -15.73
CA PHE A 2 -1.53 6.17 -14.76
C PHE A 2 -0.72 6.27 -13.46
N GLN A 3 0.48 6.87 -13.50
CA GLN A 3 1.35 6.93 -12.31
C GLN A 3 0.78 7.82 -11.19
N TYR A 4 0.05 8.88 -11.53
CA TYR A 4 -0.57 9.76 -10.54
C TYR A 4 -1.65 9.02 -9.73
N LEU A 5 -2.47 8.23 -10.43
CA LEU A 5 -3.51 7.42 -9.77
C LEU A 5 -2.90 6.32 -8.88
N GLN A 6 -1.82 5.67 -9.33
CA GLN A 6 -1.09 4.71 -8.51
C GLN A 6 -0.50 5.37 -7.27
N HIS A 7 0.10 6.56 -7.40
CA HIS A 7 0.62 7.32 -6.27
C HIS A 7 -0.47 7.62 -5.24
N LYS A 8 -1.59 8.19 -5.68
CA LYS A 8 -2.76 8.46 -4.82
C LYS A 8 -3.25 7.22 -4.06
N ARG A 9 -3.27 6.07 -4.72
CA ARG A 9 -3.69 4.80 -4.09
C ARG A 9 -2.67 4.31 -3.07
N ILE A 10 -1.37 4.44 -3.34
CA ILE A 10 -0.32 4.09 -2.37
C ILE A 10 -0.32 5.05 -1.19
N GLU A 11 -0.54 6.34 -1.40
CA GLU A 11 -0.66 7.34 -0.34
C GLU A 11 -1.78 7.00 0.64
N LEU A 12 -2.94 6.61 0.09
CA LEU A 12 -4.09 6.14 0.88
C LEU A 12 -3.77 4.84 1.61
N ALA A 13 -3.06 3.91 0.96
CA ALA A 13 -2.63 2.68 1.61
C ALA A 13 -1.67 2.94 2.78
N CYS A 14 -0.74 3.88 2.65
CA CYS A 14 0.14 4.31 3.74
C CYS A 14 -0.66 4.90 4.91
N HIS A 15 -1.66 5.75 4.65
CA HIS A 15 -2.54 6.26 5.70
C HIS A 15 -3.27 5.13 6.42
N LEU A 16 -3.86 4.20 5.66
CA LEU A 16 -4.56 3.05 6.24
C LEU A 16 -3.61 2.13 7.04
N LEU A 17 -2.35 1.99 6.64
CA LEU A 17 -1.34 1.24 7.40
C LEU A 17 -0.99 1.90 8.75
N ILE A 18 -1.06 3.23 8.83
CA ILE A 18 -0.76 3.97 10.06
C ILE A 18 -1.99 4.02 10.96
N GLU A 19 -3.17 4.29 10.39
CA GLU A 19 -4.42 4.41 11.14
C GLU A 19 -4.98 3.05 11.59
N THR A 20 -4.63 1.96 10.89
CA THR A 20 -5.21 0.65 11.16
C THR A 20 -4.16 -0.46 11.13
N ASP A 21 -4.32 -1.45 12.00
CA ASP A 21 -3.49 -2.67 12.01
C ASP A 21 -3.97 -3.70 10.97
N ASN A 22 -4.46 -3.21 9.83
CA ASN A 22 -5.07 -4.03 8.82
C ASN A 22 -4.03 -4.80 8.01
N LYS A 23 -4.37 -6.05 7.70
CA LYS A 23 -3.54 -6.86 6.81
C LYS A 23 -3.47 -6.24 5.42
N MET A 24 -2.31 -6.41 4.81
CA MET A 24 -2.01 -5.99 3.44
C MET A 24 -3.05 -6.37 2.39
N ALA A 25 -3.59 -7.58 2.49
CA ALA A 25 -4.62 -8.07 1.57
C ALA A 25 -5.97 -7.33 1.71
N SER A 26 -6.24 -6.73 2.87
CA SER A 26 -7.41 -5.88 3.08
C SER A 26 -7.17 -4.50 2.49
N ILE A 27 -5.99 -3.91 2.75
CA ILE A 27 -5.65 -2.58 2.25
C ILE A 27 -5.58 -2.55 0.71
N SER A 28 -5.01 -3.59 0.09
CA SER A 28 -4.99 -3.71 -1.38
C SER A 28 -6.40 -3.67 -1.96
N LYS A 29 -7.36 -4.37 -1.36
CA LYS A 29 -8.77 -4.33 -1.77
C LYS A 29 -9.40 -2.95 -1.56
N ILE A 30 -9.12 -2.30 -0.43
CA ILE A 30 -9.67 -0.97 -0.11
C ILE A 30 -9.17 0.07 -1.12
N VAL A 31 -7.89 0.05 -1.49
CA VAL A 31 -7.31 0.98 -2.47
C VAL A 31 -7.57 0.57 -3.93
N GLY A 32 -8.44 -0.44 -4.14
CA GLY A 32 -8.96 -0.86 -5.43
C GLY A 32 -8.00 -1.72 -6.26
N TYR A 33 -7.08 -2.44 -5.63
CA TYR A 33 -6.27 -3.48 -6.25
C TYR A 33 -6.94 -4.84 -6.07
N GLN A 34 -7.15 -5.54 -7.19
CA GLN A 34 -7.65 -6.91 -7.16
C GLN A 34 -6.56 -7.89 -6.76
N ASP A 35 -5.34 -7.64 -7.24
CA ASP A 35 -4.18 -8.47 -6.97
C ASP A 35 -3.27 -7.84 -5.90
N THR A 36 -3.08 -8.57 -4.80
CA THR A 36 -2.26 -8.10 -3.67
C THR A 36 -0.77 -8.21 -3.98
N ALA A 37 -0.33 -9.12 -4.85
CA ALA A 37 1.08 -9.21 -5.25
C ALA A 37 1.47 -7.99 -6.09
N HIS A 38 0.63 -7.60 -7.05
CA HIS A 38 0.84 -6.39 -7.83
C HIS A 38 0.85 -5.14 -6.96
N PHE A 39 -0.08 -5.02 -6.00
CA PHE A 39 -0.06 -3.94 -5.01
C PHE A 39 1.27 -3.91 -4.25
N ARG A 40 1.76 -5.05 -3.76
CA ARG A 40 3.02 -5.15 -3.01
C ARG A 40 4.22 -4.72 -3.85
N GLU A 41 4.28 -5.11 -5.12
CA GLU A 41 5.34 -4.67 -6.02
C GLU A 41 5.33 -3.15 -6.21
N VAL A 42 4.16 -2.57 -6.47
CA VAL A 42 4.01 -1.12 -6.64
C VAL A 42 4.32 -0.37 -5.34
N PHE A 43 3.82 -0.85 -4.21
CA PHE A 43 4.10 -0.27 -2.90
C PHE A 43 5.60 -0.30 -2.60
N ARG A 44 6.25 -1.46 -2.76
CA ARG A 44 7.69 -1.59 -2.53
C ARG A 44 8.50 -0.71 -3.48
N LYS A 45 8.06 -0.55 -4.73
CA LYS A 45 8.71 0.32 -5.71
C LYS A 45 8.59 1.80 -5.36
N LEU A 46 7.48 2.23 -4.74
CA LEU A 46 7.21 3.62 -4.39
C LEU A 46 7.73 4.00 -2.99
N ILE A 47 7.56 3.12 -2.01
CA ILE A 47 7.91 3.36 -0.60
C ILE A 47 9.31 2.81 -0.26
N GLY A 48 9.84 1.87 -1.06
CA GLY A 48 11.17 1.29 -0.88
C GLY A 48 11.24 0.16 0.16
N ILE A 49 10.29 0.12 1.10
CA ILE A 49 10.22 -0.91 2.15
C ILE A 49 8.94 -1.73 2.07
N SER A 50 8.95 -2.92 2.66
CA SER A 50 7.74 -3.72 2.77
C SER A 50 6.79 -3.11 3.78
N THR A 51 5.51 -3.40 3.62
CA THR A 51 4.44 -2.90 4.49
C THR A 51 4.55 -3.42 5.92
N SER A 52 5.10 -4.62 6.08
CA SER A 52 5.39 -5.21 7.39
C SER A 52 6.54 -4.47 8.10
N GLU A 53 7.53 -3.98 7.35
CA GLU A 53 8.58 -3.11 7.89
C GLU A 53 8.07 -1.69 8.15
N TYR A 54 7.13 -1.21 7.32
CA TYR A 54 6.46 0.08 7.50
C TYR A 54 5.70 0.13 8.84
N HIS A 55 4.96 -0.92 9.19
CA HIS A 55 4.32 -1.05 10.51
C HIS A 55 5.30 -1.10 11.68
N LYS A 56 6.46 -1.76 11.51
CA LYS A 56 7.47 -1.88 12.57
C LYS A 56 8.31 -0.61 12.77
N SER A 57 8.36 0.27 11.77
CA SER A 57 9.14 1.52 11.82
C SER A 57 8.31 2.73 12.28
N GLN A 58 7.06 2.52 12.68
CA GLN A 58 6.20 3.52 13.30
C GLN A 58 5.95 3.15 14.77
#